data_AF-A0A0V0IFC2-F1
#
_entry.id   AF-A0A0V0IFC2-F1
#
_cell.length_a   1.000
_cell.length_b   1.000
_cell.length_c   1.000
_cell.angle_alpha   90.00
_cell.angle_beta   90.00
_cell.angle_gamma   90.00
#
_symmetry.space_group_name_H-M   'P 1'
#
loop_
_entity.id
_entity.type
_entity.pdbx_description
1 polymer ?
#
loop_
_entity_poly.entity_id
_entity_poly.type
_entity_poly.pdbx_seq_one_letter_code
_entity_poly.pdbx_strand_id
1 'polypeptide(L)'
;MKQRVGFAFIRESLYRKLIKPSSAPPRHYCASSANVPPTPPLPKVPHSSKKGRLLTGATIGLLIAGGAYASTVDEATFCGWLFSATKLVNPFFAFLDPEVAHRLAVSAAARGWVPREKRTDLSILGLDVWGRRFSNPVGLAAGFDKNAEAVEGLLGLGFGFVEVGSVTPIPQEGNPKPRIFRLPNEGALINRCGFNSEGIVAVAKRLGAQHGKRKLETSSTSSPAGDEVKHGGKAGPGILGVNLGKNKTSEDAAADYVQGVHTLSQYADYLVINISSPNTPGLRQLQGRKQLKDLVKKVQAARDEMQWGEEGPPPLLVKIAPDLSKQDLEDIAAVALALRVDGLVQFEENF
;
A
#
# COMPACT_ATOMS: atom_id res chain seq x y z
N MET A 1 19.83 -43.40 -12.61
CA MET A 1 20.44 -43.38 -11.26
C MET A 1 19.90 -42.15 -10.52
N LYS A 2 19.03 -42.39 -9.52
CA LYS A 2 18.64 -41.54 -8.34
C LYS A 2 18.15 -40.08 -8.58
N GLN A 3 17.10 -39.55 -7.97
CA GLN A 3 15.96 -40.06 -7.18
C GLN A 3 15.01 -38.84 -6.97
N ARG A 4 13.72 -38.98 -7.32
CA ARG A 4 12.64 -38.13 -6.82
C ARG A 4 12.15 -38.73 -5.50
N VAL A 5 12.41 -38.13 -4.34
CA VAL A 5 11.71 -38.45 -3.09
C VAL A 5 11.70 -37.22 -2.21
N GLY A 6 10.51 -36.73 -1.85
CA GLY A 6 10.43 -35.67 -0.86
C GLY A 6 9.05 -35.05 -0.69
N PHE A 7 7.95 -35.82 -0.73
CA PHE A 7 6.64 -35.33 -0.24
C PHE A 7 5.63 -36.44 0.12
N ALA A 8 6.09 -37.66 0.43
CA ALA A 8 5.19 -38.78 0.76
C ALA A 8 5.11 -39.13 2.27
N PHE A 9 5.94 -38.54 3.13
CA PHE A 9 6.06 -39.01 4.53
C PHE A 9 5.15 -38.33 5.55
N ILE A 10 4.44 -37.25 5.19
CA ILE A 10 3.63 -36.48 6.16
C ILE A 10 2.15 -36.89 6.14
N ARG A 11 1.69 -37.66 5.15
CA ARG A 11 0.26 -38.01 5.00
C ARG A 11 -0.16 -39.36 5.59
N GLU A 12 0.77 -40.23 5.97
CA GLU A 12 0.43 -41.58 6.46
C GLU A 12 0.34 -41.70 8.00
N SER A 13 0.88 -40.73 8.74
CA SER A 13 0.90 -40.79 10.21
C SER A 13 -0.43 -40.40 10.88
N LEU A 14 -1.28 -39.64 10.18
CA LEU A 14 -2.52 -39.09 10.76
C LEU A 14 -3.78 -39.94 10.52
N TYR A 15 -3.71 -41.03 9.75
CA TYR A 15 -4.90 -41.83 9.41
C TYR A 15 -4.98 -43.22 10.08
N ARG A 16 -3.95 -43.65 10.84
CA ARG A 16 -3.92 -44.97 11.50
C ARG A 16 -4.37 -44.99 12.96
N LYS A 17 -4.87 -43.88 13.52
CA LYS A 17 -5.28 -43.80 14.94
C LYS A 17 -6.78 -43.82 15.20
N LEU A 18 -7.60 -44.03 14.17
CA LEU A 18 -9.04 -44.17 14.33
C LEU A 18 -9.47 -45.42 13.57
N ILE A 19 -10.15 -46.34 14.29
CA ILE A 19 -10.92 -47.50 13.82
C ILE A 19 -10.30 -48.87 14.18
N LYS A 20 -10.95 -49.54 15.17
CA LYS A 20 -11.32 -50.99 15.34
C LYS A 20 -10.94 -51.63 16.70
N PRO A 21 -11.62 -52.70 17.14
CA PRO A 21 -13.00 -52.74 17.67
C PRO A 21 -13.04 -53.38 19.09
N SER A 22 -14.21 -53.34 19.73
CA SER A 22 -14.49 -53.99 21.01
C SER A 22 -14.60 -55.52 20.88
N SER A 23 -13.87 -56.27 21.72
CA SER A 23 -14.14 -57.70 21.99
C SER A 23 -13.99 -58.00 23.48
N ALA A 24 -15.01 -58.64 24.06
CA ALA A 24 -15.08 -59.05 25.47
C ALA A 24 -14.05 -60.14 25.83
N PRO A 25 -13.58 -60.24 27.09
CA PRO A 25 -12.73 -61.33 27.53
C PRO A 25 -13.52 -62.48 28.19
N PRO A 26 -12.98 -63.71 28.20
CA PRO A 26 -13.57 -64.86 28.86
C PRO A 26 -13.29 -64.88 30.38
N ARG A 27 -14.14 -65.60 31.13
CA ARG A 27 -13.93 -65.93 32.55
C ARG A 27 -12.92 -67.08 32.69
N HIS A 28 -11.90 -66.90 33.52
CA HIS A 28 -11.14 -68.00 34.13
C HIS A 28 -10.80 -67.72 35.60
N TYR A 29 -10.72 -68.81 36.35
CA TYR A 29 -10.73 -68.96 37.81
C TYR A 29 -9.43 -68.57 38.53
N CYS A 30 -9.58 -68.35 39.83
CA CYS A 30 -8.60 -68.02 40.87
C CYS A 30 -7.25 -68.76 40.86
N ALA A 31 -6.20 -68.03 41.23
CA ALA A 31 -5.24 -68.46 42.25
C ALA A 31 -4.60 -67.22 42.91
N SER A 32 -4.63 -67.20 44.24
CA SER A 32 -4.05 -66.15 45.08
C SER A 32 -2.55 -66.37 45.23
N SER A 33 -1.75 -65.38 44.86
CA SER A 33 -0.39 -65.19 45.40
C SER A 33 -0.05 -63.71 45.37
N ALA A 34 0.15 -63.15 46.55
CA ALA A 34 0.48 -61.75 46.76
C ALA A 34 1.89 -61.46 46.23
N ASN A 35 1.98 -60.53 45.27
CA ASN A 35 3.14 -59.66 45.08
C ASN A 35 2.69 -58.43 44.30
N VAL A 36 2.50 -57.32 45.01
CA VAL A 36 2.17 -56.01 44.44
C VAL A 36 3.48 -55.36 43.96
N PRO A 37 3.67 -55.09 42.65
CA PRO A 37 4.77 -54.23 42.21
C PRO A 37 4.47 -52.77 42.58
N PRO A 38 5.48 -51.96 42.96
CA PRO A 38 5.26 -50.58 43.36
C PRO A 38 4.72 -49.75 42.19
N THR A 39 3.74 -48.89 42.48
CA THR A 39 3.19 -47.89 41.56
C THR A 39 4.30 -46.98 41.02
N PRO A 40 4.33 -46.69 39.69
CA PRO A 40 5.27 -45.72 39.17
C PRO A 40 4.95 -44.33 39.76
N PRO A 41 5.96 -43.54 40.16
CA PRO A 41 5.71 -42.22 40.71
C PRO A 41 5.10 -41.32 39.63
N LEU A 42 4.10 -40.53 40.01
CA LEU A 42 3.56 -39.44 39.18
C LEU A 42 4.72 -38.58 38.65
N PRO A 43 4.73 -38.21 37.35
CA PRO A 43 5.78 -37.37 36.80
C PRO A 43 5.82 -36.05 37.58
N LYS A 44 6.94 -35.77 38.24
CA LYS A 44 7.16 -34.52 38.98
C LYS A 44 7.05 -33.37 37.99
N VAL A 45 6.12 -32.44 38.23
CA VAL A 45 6.06 -31.17 37.51
C VAL A 45 7.43 -30.49 37.62
N PRO A 46 8.09 -30.14 36.51
CA PRO A 46 9.43 -29.56 36.58
C PRO A 46 9.37 -28.24 37.36
N HIS A 47 10.04 -28.20 38.51
CA HIS A 47 10.18 -26.98 39.29
C HIS A 47 11.03 -25.97 38.49
N SER A 48 10.40 -24.87 38.07
CA SER A 48 11.09 -23.72 37.49
C SER A 48 12.22 -23.25 38.42
N SER A 49 13.45 -23.26 37.90
CA SER A 49 14.68 -22.87 38.59
C SER A 49 14.57 -21.46 39.18
N LYS A 50 15.15 -21.23 40.37
CA LYS A 50 15.23 -19.88 40.97
C LYS A 50 15.82 -18.84 40.00
N LYS A 51 16.78 -19.25 39.16
CA LYS A 51 17.36 -18.41 38.10
C LYS A 51 16.33 -18.08 37.00
N GLY A 52 15.48 -19.03 36.64
CA GLY A 52 14.38 -18.82 35.68
C GLY A 52 13.34 -17.85 36.21
N ARG A 53 12.93 -17.97 37.48
CA ARG A 53 12.00 -17.02 38.12
C ARG A 53 12.57 -15.60 38.22
N LEU A 54 13.85 -15.47 38.54
CA LEU A 54 14.53 -14.18 38.59
C LEU A 54 14.60 -13.53 37.21
N LEU A 55 14.95 -14.30 36.17
CA LEU A 55 14.98 -13.84 34.78
C LEU A 55 13.58 -13.39 34.32
N THR A 56 12.55 -14.20 34.56
CA THR A 56 11.16 -13.85 34.23
C THR A 56 10.71 -12.58 34.95
N GLY A 57 11.02 -12.44 36.25
CA GLY A 57 10.71 -11.25 37.02
C GLY A 57 11.41 -10.01 36.50
N ALA A 58 12.70 -10.11 36.14
CA ALA A 58 13.45 -9.02 35.53
C ALA A 58 12.87 -8.60 34.16
N THR A 59 12.51 -9.56 33.31
CA THR A 59 11.88 -9.28 32.01
C THR A 59 10.53 -8.55 32.17
N ILE A 60 9.68 -9.03 33.09
CA ILE A 60 8.39 -8.38 33.38
C ILE A 60 8.62 -6.97 33.94
N GLY A 61 9.55 -6.80 34.88
CA GLY A 61 9.90 -5.50 35.43
C GLY A 61 10.38 -4.51 34.36
N LEU A 62 11.22 -4.96 33.43
CA LEU A 62 11.72 -4.14 32.32
C LEU A 62 10.59 -3.74 31.36
N LEU A 63 9.66 -4.67 31.06
CA LEU A 63 8.50 -4.40 30.22
C LEU A 63 7.56 -3.39 30.87
N ILE A 64 7.29 -3.51 32.17
CA ILE A 64 6.44 -2.56 32.92
C ILE A 64 7.11 -1.20 32.99
N ALA A 65 8.38 -1.12 33.36
CA ALA A 65 9.12 0.14 33.45
C ALA A 65 9.26 0.83 32.08
N GLY A 66 9.55 0.05 31.03
CA GLY A 66 9.60 0.55 29.66
C GLY A 66 8.24 1.03 29.16
N GLY A 67 7.16 0.30 29.46
CA GLY A 67 5.79 0.71 29.15
C GLY A 67 5.37 1.99 29.88
N ALA A 68 5.71 2.10 31.17
CA ALA A 68 5.46 3.31 31.96
C ALA A 68 6.24 4.50 31.41
N TYR A 69 7.53 4.34 31.09
CA TYR A 69 8.33 5.40 30.46
C TYR A 69 7.75 5.83 29.11
N ALA A 70 7.37 4.87 28.26
CA ALA A 70 6.74 5.14 26.98
C ALA A 70 5.38 5.86 27.11
N SER A 71 4.64 5.64 28.21
CA SER A 71 3.40 6.37 28.49
C SER A 71 3.61 7.82 28.93
N THR A 72 4.84 8.19 29.32
CA THR A 72 5.18 9.55 29.77
C THR A 72 5.79 10.44 28.68
N VAL A 73 6.18 9.87 27.54
CA VAL A 73 6.74 10.66 26.43
C VAL A 73 5.65 11.29 25.57
N ASP A 74 5.96 12.43 24.96
CA ASP A 74 5.04 13.10 24.03
C ASP A 74 4.80 12.26 22.77
N GLU A 75 3.68 12.52 22.10
CA GLU A 75 3.28 11.76 20.90
C GLU A 75 4.31 11.82 19.77
N ALA A 76 5.03 12.95 19.62
CA ALA A 76 6.01 13.11 18.55
C ALA A 76 7.28 12.28 18.82
N THR A 77 7.74 12.22 20.07
CA THR A 77 8.85 11.36 20.46
C THR A 77 8.50 9.89 20.30
N PHE A 78 7.31 9.47 20.76
CA PHE A 78 6.85 8.08 20.58
C PHE A 78 6.72 7.71 19.09
N CYS A 79 6.17 8.61 18.28
CA CYS A 79 6.13 8.49 16.83
C CYS A 79 7.55 8.30 16.24
N GLY A 80 8.51 9.12 16.65
CA GLY A 80 9.91 9.00 16.23
C GLY A 80 10.53 7.63 16.55
N TRP A 81 10.18 7.02 17.68
CA TRP A 81 10.60 5.66 18.02
C TRP A 81 9.96 4.61 17.12
N LEU A 82 8.65 4.72 16.82
CA LEU A 82 7.97 3.81 15.89
C LEU A 82 8.61 3.84 14.50
N PHE A 83 8.90 5.04 13.97
CA PHE A 83 9.64 5.18 12.72
C PHE A 83 11.05 4.61 12.82
N SER A 84 11.75 4.81 13.94
CA SER A 84 13.08 4.22 14.14
C SER A 84 13.06 2.70 14.19
N ALA A 85 12.02 2.10 14.78
CA ALA A 85 11.83 0.65 14.81
C ALA A 85 11.69 0.05 13.41
N THR A 86 11.15 0.80 12.44
CA THR A 86 11.09 0.33 11.03
C THR A 86 12.48 0.03 10.46
N LYS A 87 13.56 0.66 10.95
CA LYS A 87 14.93 0.34 10.52
C LYS A 87 15.35 -1.07 10.93
N LEU A 88 14.77 -1.61 12.00
CA LEU A 88 14.98 -2.99 12.44
C LEU A 88 14.09 -3.97 11.69
N VAL A 89 12.87 -3.55 11.32
CA VAL A 89 11.90 -4.41 10.63
C VAL A 89 12.16 -4.49 9.11
N ASN A 90 12.59 -3.40 8.48
CA ASN A 90 12.83 -3.31 7.04
C ASN A 90 13.78 -4.38 6.48
N PRO A 91 14.89 -4.74 7.14
CA PRO A 91 15.75 -5.84 6.70
C PRO A 91 15.01 -7.17 6.53
N PHE A 92 13.95 -7.43 7.32
CA PHE A 92 13.17 -8.65 7.17
C PHE A 92 12.35 -8.67 5.88
N PHE A 93 11.85 -7.51 5.44
CA PHE A 93 11.15 -7.39 4.15
C PHE A 93 12.09 -7.61 2.96
N ALA A 94 13.40 -7.43 3.14
CA ALA A 94 14.40 -7.70 2.10
C ALA A 94 14.49 -9.19 1.75
N PHE A 95 14.19 -10.09 2.69
CA PHE A 95 14.19 -11.54 2.48
C PHE A 95 12.92 -12.08 1.80
N LEU A 96 11.87 -11.27 1.73
CA LEU A 96 10.62 -11.64 1.06
C LEU A 96 10.68 -11.33 -0.43
N ASP A 97 9.93 -12.08 -1.23
CA ASP A 97 9.65 -11.72 -2.62
C ASP A 97 9.16 -10.26 -2.69
N PRO A 98 9.68 -9.43 -3.62
CA PRO A 98 9.36 -8.01 -3.66
C PRO A 98 7.87 -7.71 -3.80
N GLU A 99 7.12 -8.50 -4.57
CA GLU A 99 5.69 -8.31 -4.76
C GLU A 99 4.90 -8.76 -3.51
N VAL A 100 5.31 -9.84 -2.85
CA VAL A 100 4.73 -10.26 -1.56
C VAL A 100 4.97 -9.21 -0.48
N ALA A 101 6.21 -8.74 -0.32
CA ALA A 101 6.57 -7.70 0.64
C ALA A 101 5.75 -6.43 0.41
N HIS A 102 5.61 -6.01 -0.85
CA HIS A 102 4.81 -4.85 -1.22
C HIS A 102 3.33 -5.02 -0.86
N ARG A 103 2.73 -6.18 -1.16
CA ARG A 103 1.35 -6.48 -0.75
C ARG A 103 1.17 -6.45 0.76
N LEU A 104 2.13 -6.97 1.52
CA LEU A 104 2.10 -6.91 2.99
C LEU A 104 2.18 -5.46 3.48
N ALA A 105 3.01 -4.61 2.86
CA ALA A 105 3.12 -3.20 3.22
C ALA A 105 1.80 -2.44 2.97
N VAL A 106 1.19 -2.60 1.79
CA VAL A 106 -0.13 -2.01 1.49
C VAL A 106 -1.20 -2.51 2.46
N SER A 107 -1.21 -3.83 2.70
CA SER A 107 -2.14 -4.48 3.64
C SER A 107 -1.98 -3.99 5.09
N ALA A 108 -0.76 -3.73 5.53
CA ALA A 108 -0.46 -3.16 6.85
C ALA A 108 -0.91 -1.70 6.93
N ALA A 109 -0.61 -0.89 5.90
CA ALA A 109 -1.05 0.50 5.82
C ALA A 109 -2.59 0.62 5.81
N ALA A 110 -3.28 -0.23 5.04
CA ALA A 110 -4.74 -0.30 5.00
C ALA A 110 -5.38 -0.65 6.37
N ARG A 111 -4.64 -1.36 7.24
CA ARG A 111 -5.07 -1.73 8.60
C ARG A 111 -4.60 -0.76 9.68
N GLY A 112 -3.88 0.31 9.32
CA GLY A 112 -3.28 1.24 10.27
C GLY A 112 -2.15 0.63 11.11
N TRP A 113 -1.49 -0.43 10.63
CA TRP A 113 -0.34 -1.07 11.28
C TRP A 113 1.00 -0.44 10.89
N VAL A 114 0.95 0.76 10.31
CA VAL A 114 2.12 1.57 10.00
C VAL A 114 2.19 2.74 10.99
N PRO A 115 3.40 3.25 11.29
CA PRO A 115 3.53 4.46 12.09
C PRO A 115 2.71 5.61 11.48
N ARG A 116 2.12 6.45 12.33
CA ARG A 116 1.43 7.68 11.88
C ARG A 116 2.27 8.87 12.30
N GLU A 117 2.60 9.75 11.35
CA GLU A 117 3.34 10.97 11.63
C GLU A 117 2.47 11.92 12.47
N LYS A 118 3.00 12.27 13.64
CA LYS A 118 2.35 13.13 14.63
C LYS A 118 3.00 14.51 14.72
N ARG A 119 4.14 14.73 14.07
CA ARG A 119 4.74 16.07 13.98
C ARG A 119 3.99 16.89 12.95
N THR A 120 3.84 18.18 13.22
CA THR A 120 3.28 19.13 12.26
C THR A 120 4.32 19.44 11.19
N ASP A 121 3.89 19.52 9.93
CA ASP A 121 4.75 19.98 8.84
C ASP A 121 5.18 21.44 9.11
N LEU A 122 6.45 21.75 8.83
CA LEU A 122 6.92 23.14 8.92
C LEU A 122 6.18 23.99 7.88
N SER A 123 5.70 25.17 8.28
CA SER A 123 4.91 26.06 7.40
C SER A 123 5.62 26.43 6.10
N ILE A 124 6.96 26.50 6.11
CA ILE A 124 7.81 26.75 4.93
C ILE A 124 7.72 25.65 3.85
N LEU A 125 7.31 24.43 4.22
CA LEU A 125 7.14 23.33 3.27
C LEU A 125 5.80 23.41 2.53
N GLY A 126 4.82 24.15 3.05
CA GLY A 126 3.49 24.18 2.47
C GLY A 126 3.44 25.01 1.18
N LEU A 127 2.74 24.49 0.17
CA LEU A 127 2.63 25.05 -1.17
C LEU A 127 1.17 25.14 -1.62
N ASP A 128 0.85 26.16 -2.41
CA ASP A 128 -0.44 26.32 -3.07
C ASP A 128 -0.27 26.04 -4.56
N VAL A 129 -0.85 24.93 -5.02
CA VAL A 129 -0.75 24.48 -6.40
C VAL A 129 -2.14 24.06 -6.87
N TRP A 130 -2.54 24.55 -8.05
CA TRP A 130 -3.86 24.32 -8.64
C TRP A 130 -5.05 24.74 -7.74
N GLY A 131 -4.89 25.79 -6.95
CA GLY A 131 -5.91 26.21 -5.98
C GLY A 131 -6.05 25.28 -4.78
N ARG A 132 -5.11 24.34 -4.59
CA ARG A 132 -5.08 23.38 -3.49
C ARG A 132 -3.83 23.60 -2.64
N ARG A 133 -4.01 23.53 -1.31
CA ARG A 133 -2.91 23.63 -0.34
C ARG A 133 -2.34 22.24 -0.08
N PHE A 134 -1.07 22.02 -0.37
CA PHE A 134 -0.33 20.84 0.08
C PHE A 134 0.45 21.20 1.35
N SER A 135 0.39 20.34 2.37
CA SER A 135 1.09 20.59 3.64
C SER A 135 2.60 20.50 3.51
N ASN A 136 3.10 19.64 2.61
CA ASN A 136 4.50 19.48 2.25
C ASN A 136 4.63 18.98 0.79
N PRO A 137 5.80 19.12 0.15
CA PRO A 137 5.97 18.79 -1.27
C PRO A 137 6.26 17.31 -1.55
N VAL A 138 6.25 16.45 -0.53
CA VAL A 138 6.69 15.05 -0.66
C VAL A 138 5.46 14.15 -0.83
N GLY A 139 5.34 13.51 -1.99
CA GLY A 139 4.23 12.59 -2.27
C GLY A 139 4.66 11.16 -2.53
N LEU A 140 3.71 10.23 -2.35
CA LEU A 140 3.88 8.84 -2.74
C LEU A 140 3.33 8.62 -4.15
N ALA A 141 4.19 8.19 -5.07
CA ALA A 141 3.87 8.03 -6.48
C ALA A 141 2.90 6.86 -6.76
N ALA A 142 2.21 6.95 -7.91
CA ALA A 142 1.41 5.84 -8.43
C ALA A 142 2.23 4.57 -8.61
N GLY A 143 1.52 3.44 -8.55
CA GLY A 143 2.08 2.10 -8.60
C GLY A 143 2.33 1.50 -7.23
N PHE A 144 2.32 2.30 -6.16
CA PHE A 144 2.37 1.78 -4.79
C PHE A 144 0.97 1.30 -4.33
N ASP A 145 -0.01 2.20 -4.21
CA ASP A 145 -1.39 1.82 -3.91
C ASP A 145 -2.23 1.78 -5.18
N LYS A 146 -2.13 0.68 -5.94
CA LYS A 146 -2.79 0.56 -7.25
C LYS A 146 -4.32 0.56 -7.17
N ASN A 147 -4.86 0.12 -6.04
CA ASN A 147 -6.28 -0.19 -5.90
C ASN A 147 -7.00 0.71 -4.87
N ALA A 148 -6.35 1.77 -4.37
CA ALA A 148 -6.84 2.64 -3.30
C ALA A 148 -7.18 1.89 -1.99
N GLU A 149 -6.36 0.89 -1.65
CA GLU A 149 -6.53 0.07 -0.45
C GLU A 149 -6.09 0.78 0.83
N ALA A 150 -5.11 1.68 0.74
CA ALA A 150 -4.35 2.16 1.88
C ALA A 150 -4.17 3.69 1.94
N VAL A 151 -4.94 4.45 1.15
CA VAL A 151 -4.82 5.92 1.04
C VAL A 151 -4.67 6.63 2.40
N GLU A 152 -5.57 6.36 3.36
CA GLU A 152 -5.52 7.00 4.69
C GLU A 152 -4.25 6.62 5.46
N GLY A 153 -3.87 5.34 5.46
CA GLY A 153 -2.66 4.88 6.14
C GLY A 153 -1.39 5.45 5.53
N LEU A 154 -1.36 5.59 4.19
CA LEU A 154 -0.23 6.16 3.46
C LEU A 154 -0.14 7.67 3.67
N LEU A 155 -1.26 8.39 3.66
CA LEU A 155 -1.27 9.78 4.10
C LEU A 155 -0.88 9.88 5.58
N GLY A 156 -1.28 8.94 6.42
CA GLY A 156 -0.89 8.86 7.82
C GLY A 156 0.63 8.81 8.03
N LEU A 157 1.41 8.28 7.07
CA LEU A 157 2.87 8.19 7.16
C LEU A 157 3.61 9.55 7.05
N GLY A 158 2.95 10.61 6.56
CA GLY A 158 3.59 11.94 6.43
C GLY A 158 3.57 12.55 5.02
N PHE A 159 3.24 11.80 3.96
CA PHE A 159 3.30 12.29 2.56
C PHE A 159 2.27 13.38 2.24
N GLY A 160 2.65 14.61 1.91
CA GLY A 160 1.71 15.69 1.56
C GLY A 160 0.62 15.29 0.55
N PHE A 161 0.93 14.35 -0.35
CA PHE A 161 -0.04 13.73 -1.26
C PHE A 161 0.24 12.24 -1.53
N VAL A 162 -0.79 11.50 -1.93
CA VAL A 162 -0.69 10.10 -2.38
C VAL A 162 -1.36 9.97 -3.73
N GLU A 163 -0.70 9.31 -4.68
CA GLU A 163 -1.25 9.00 -6.00
C GLU A 163 -1.58 7.50 -6.09
N VAL A 164 -2.86 7.17 -6.26
CA VAL A 164 -3.30 5.77 -6.46
C VAL A 164 -3.26 5.38 -7.94
N GLY A 165 -3.35 4.08 -8.23
CA GLY A 165 -3.37 3.56 -9.61
C GLY A 165 -1.99 3.15 -10.13
N SER A 166 -1.79 2.96 -11.44
CA SER A 166 -2.73 3.26 -12.53
C SER A 166 -3.96 2.35 -12.53
N VAL A 167 -5.14 2.95 -12.47
CA VAL A 167 -6.42 2.25 -12.50
C VAL A 167 -6.85 2.05 -13.95
N THR A 168 -7.26 0.83 -14.27
CA THR A 168 -7.83 0.47 -15.57
C THR A 168 -9.35 0.32 -15.47
N PRO A 169 -10.12 0.55 -16.55
CA PRO A 169 -11.57 0.31 -16.55
C PRO A 169 -11.95 -1.10 -16.09
N ILE A 170 -11.42 -2.11 -16.78
CA ILE A 170 -11.68 -3.52 -16.50
C ILE A 170 -10.56 -4.07 -15.59
N PRO A 171 -10.87 -4.99 -14.65
CA PRO A 171 -9.85 -5.68 -13.87
C PRO A 171 -8.87 -6.44 -14.78
N GLN A 172 -7.59 -6.43 -14.43
CA GLN A 172 -6.58 -7.24 -15.11
C GLN A 172 -5.45 -7.64 -14.15
N GLU A 173 -4.99 -8.88 -14.27
CA GLU A 173 -3.92 -9.42 -13.43
C GLU A 173 -2.55 -8.77 -13.68
N GLY A 174 -2.35 -8.17 -14.86
CA GLY A 174 -1.06 -7.69 -15.36
C GLY A 174 -0.21 -8.79 -16.00
N ASN A 175 1.09 -8.56 -16.12
CA ASN A 175 2.02 -9.54 -16.72
C ASN A 175 2.36 -10.69 -15.73
N PRO A 176 2.82 -11.86 -16.22
CA PRO A 176 3.17 -13.01 -15.37
C PRO A 176 4.27 -12.72 -14.34
N LYS A 177 4.20 -13.41 -13.19
CA LYS A 177 5.20 -13.32 -12.10
C LYS A 177 6.40 -14.27 -12.37
N PRO A 178 7.60 -13.97 -11.82
CA PRO A 178 7.97 -12.77 -11.06
C PRO A 178 8.13 -11.53 -11.97
N ARG A 179 7.75 -10.37 -11.44
CA ARG A 179 7.65 -9.12 -12.23
C ARG A 179 8.09 -7.87 -11.49
N ILE A 180 8.64 -8.03 -10.30
CA ILE A 180 9.27 -6.97 -9.50
C ILE A 180 10.59 -7.54 -9.01
N PHE A 181 11.68 -6.83 -9.27
CA PHE A 181 13.05 -7.25 -8.96
C PHE A 181 13.75 -6.11 -8.24
N ARG A 182 14.38 -6.41 -7.10
CA ARG A 182 15.19 -5.44 -6.35
C ARG A 182 16.63 -5.57 -6.79
N LEU A 183 17.31 -4.43 -6.92
CA LEU A 183 18.73 -4.29 -7.21
C LEU A 183 19.36 -3.54 -6.03
N PRO A 184 19.68 -4.24 -4.92
CA PRO A 184 19.99 -3.57 -3.65
C PRO A 184 21.30 -2.76 -3.69
N ASN A 185 22.29 -3.22 -4.46
CA ASN A 185 23.58 -2.55 -4.56
C ASN A 185 23.46 -1.21 -5.31
N GLU A 186 22.48 -1.12 -6.21
CA GLU A 186 22.18 0.04 -7.04
C GLU A 186 21.10 0.94 -6.42
N GLY A 187 20.50 0.53 -5.29
CA GLY A 187 19.33 1.22 -4.72
C GLY A 187 18.13 1.26 -5.68
N ALA A 188 18.03 0.29 -6.60
CA ALA A 188 17.12 0.34 -7.73
C ALA A 188 16.08 -0.80 -7.74
N LEU A 189 15.07 -0.65 -8.60
CA LEU A 189 14.02 -1.64 -8.81
C LEU A 189 13.65 -1.71 -10.29
N ILE A 190 13.53 -2.93 -10.81
CA ILE A 190 12.98 -3.20 -12.14
C ILE A 190 11.60 -3.83 -11.95
N ASN A 191 10.60 -3.34 -12.70
CA ASN A 191 9.29 -3.97 -12.72
C ASN A 191 8.75 -4.11 -14.14
N ARG A 192 7.97 -5.18 -14.33
CA ARG A 192 7.24 -5.48 -15.55
C ARG A 192 5.76 -5.72 -15.29
N CYS A 193 5.14 -4.98 -14.37
CA CYS A 193 3.81 -5.29 -13.85
C CYS A 193 2.69 -5.26 -14.91
N GLY A 194 2.69 -4.31 -15.84
CA GLY A 194 1.68 -4.19 -16.90
C GLY A 194 0.29 -3.82 -16.37
N PHE A 195 0.18 -2.78 -15.55
CA PHE A 195 -1.08 -2.29 -14.96
C PHE A 195 -1.96 -3.38 -14.33
N ASN A 196 -1.42 -4.15 -13.40
CA ASN A 196 -2.27 -5.02 -12.57
C ASN A 196 -3.21 -4.14 -11.71
N SER A 197 -4.52 -4.35 -11.87
CA SER A 197 -5.56 -3.47 -11.35
C SER A 197 -6.83 -4.28 -11.09
N GLU A 198 -7.50 -4.04 -9.98
CA GLU A 198 -8.80 -4.64 -9.66
C GLU A 198 -9.98 -3.99 -10.40
N GLY A 199 -9.69 -3.04 -11.29
CA GLY A 199 -10.68 -2.38 -12.13
C GLY A 199 -11.33 -1.17 -11.46
N ILE A 200 -11.93 -0.32 -12.29
CA ILE A 200 -12.43 0.99 -11.89
C ILE A 200 -13.55 0.91 -10.87
N VAL A 201 -14.41 -0.11 -10.94
CA VAL A 201 -15.54 -0.30 -10.03
C VAL A 201 -15.06 -0.59 -8.61
N ALA A 202 -14.05 -1.45 -8.45
CA ALA A 202 -13.50 -1.78 -7.14
C ALA A 202 -12.81 -0.57 -6.51
N VAL A 203 -12.04 0.18 -7.30
CA VAL A 203 -11.37 1.41 -6.84
C VAL A 203 -12.38 2.50 -6.48
N ALA A 204 -13.40 2.73 -7.33
CA ALA A 204 -14.45 3.71 -7.07
C ALA A 204 -15.19 3.41 -5.77
N LYS A 205 -15.50 2.14 -5.49
CA LYS A 205 -16.13 1.72 -4.23
C LYS A 205 -15.27 2.07 -3.01
N ARG A 206 -13.96 1.82 -3.07
CA ARG A 206 -13.02 2.15 -1.98
C ARG A 206 -12.88 3.65 -1.79
N LEU A 207 -12.68 4.38 -2.89
CA LEU A 207 -12.57 5.83 -2.87
C LEU A 207 -13.86 6.49 -2.36
N GLY A 208 -15.04 6.04 -2.77
CA GLY A 208 -16.31 6.53 -2.26
C GLY A 208 -16.48 6.32 -0.76
N ALA A 209 -16.07 5.16 -0.23
CA ALA A 209 -16.11 4.88 1.21
C ALA A 209 -15.14 5.78 2.02
N GLN A 210 -14.04 6.21 1.41
CA GLN A 210 -13.05 7.11 2.03
C GLN A 210 -13.40 8.59 1.84
N HIS A 211 -14.02 8.96 0.72
CA HIS A 211 -14.32 10.34 0.34
C HIS A 211 -15.25 11.03 1.36
N GLY A 212 -16.28 10.32 1.83
CA GLY A 212 -17.17 10.85 2.87
C GLY A 212 -16.45 11.19 4.18
N LYS A 213 -15.45 10.38 4.56
CA LYS A 213 -14.61 10.63 5.75
C LYS A 213 -13.71 11.85 5.54
N ARG A 214 -13.01 11.91 4.40
CA ARG A 214 -12.10 13.02 4.07
C ARG A 214 -12.81 14.37 4.04
N LYS A 215 -14.00 14.44 3.45
CA LYS A 215 -14.80 15.69 3.37
C LYS A 215 -15.26 16.18 4.75
N LEU A 216 -15.62 15.27 5.64
CA LEU A 216 -16.00 15.61 7.02
C LEU A 216 -14.80 16.17 7.81
N GLU A 217 -13.62 15.56 7.64
CA GLU A 217 -12.38 16.02 8.29
C GLU A 217 -11.98 17.44 7.82
N THR A 218 -12.06 17.74 6.53
CA THR A 218 -11.80 19.09 6.00
C THR A 218 -12.74 20.14 6.61
N SER A 219 -14.03 19.82 6.70
CA SER A 219 -15.04 20.74 7.24
C SER A 219 -14.86 21.01 8.74
N SER A 220 -14.25 20.07 9.47
CA SER A 220 -13.92 20.21 10.90
C SER A 220 -12.60 20.92 11.17
N THR A 221 -11.78 21.15 10.14
CA THR A 221 -10.48 21.85 10.24
C THR A 221 -10.52 23.29 9.71
N SER A 222 -11.60 23.69 9.04
CA SER A 222 -11.88 25.10 8.74
C SER A 222 -12.35 25.85 9.99
N SER A 223 -11.38 26.47 10.69
CA SER A 223 -11.46 27.39 11.84
C SER A 223 -11.24 26.78 13.23
N PRO A 224 -10.21 27.26 13.95
CA PRO A 224 -10.48 28.25 14.98
C PRO A 224 -9.77 29.57 14.67
N ALA A 225 -10.53 30.67 14.78
CA ALA A 225 -10.00 32.04 14.85
C ALA A 225 -9.35 32.32 16.22
N GLY A 226 -8.54 31.39 16.73
CA GLY A 226 -7.89 31.47 18.02
C GLY A 226 -6.65 30.59 18.06
N ASP A 227 -5.59 31.10 18.70
CA ASP A 227 -4.23 30.56 18.88
C ASP A 227 -4.16 29.20 19.63
N GLU A 228 -5.16 28.33 19.53
CA GLU A 228 -5.04 26.95 20.01
C GLU A 228 -4.51 26.04 18.91
N VAL A 229 -3.17 26.01 18.83
CA VAL A 229 -2.41 25.03 18.06
C VAL A 229 -2.76 23.63 18.59
N LYS A 230 -3.58 22.88 17.85
CA LYS A 230 -3.72 21.43 18.08
C LYS A 230 -2.32 20.81 17.93
N HIS A 231 -1.75 20.38 19.05
CA HIS A 231 -0.47 19.69 19.09
C HIS A 231 -0.59 18.31 18.43
N GLY A 232 -0.18 18.25 17.17
CA GLY A 232 0.24 17.02 16.51
C GLY A 232 -0.64 16.53 15.34
N GLY A 233 0.03 16.13 14.26
CA GLY A 233 -0.55 15.58 13.04
C GLY A 233 -0.39 16.49 11.82
N LYS A 234 -0.54 15.91 10.63
CA LYS A 234 -0.63 16.65 9.36
C LYS A 234 -1.69 17.75 9.38
N ALA A 235 -1.41 18.84 8.68
CA ALA A 235 -2.43 19.82 8.33
C ALA A 235 -3.38 19.22 7.28
N GLY A 236 -4.56 18.75 7.72
CA GLY A 236 -5.66 18.32 6.86
C GLY A 236 -5.63 16.86 6.38
N PRO A 237 -6.64 16.44 5.59
CA PRO A 237 -6.83 15.04 5.16
C PRO A 237 -5.84 14.58 4.07
N GLY A 238 -4.85 15.40 3.70
CA GLY A 238 -3.90 15.16 2.61
C GLY A 238 -4.51 15.29 1.21
N ILE A 239 -3.68 15.32 0.17
CA ILE A 239 -4.12 15.42 -1.24
C ILE A 239 -4.08 14.03 -1.91
N LEU A 240 -5.11 13.71 -2.71
CA LEU A 240 -5.25 12.44 -3.42
C LEU A 240 -5.19 12.61 -4.94
N GLY A 241 -4.16 12.06 -5.55
CA GLY A 241 -4.08 11.87 -7.00
C GLY A 241 -4.71 10.56 -7.45
N VAL A 242 -5.41 10.56 -8.58
CA VAL A 242 -5.86 9.34 -9.23
C VAL A 242 -5.18 9.19 -10.58
N ASN A 243 -4.33 8.18 -10.68
CA ASN A 243 -3.63 7.83 -11.91
C ASN A 243 -4.48 6.86 -12.75
N LEU A 244 -4.79 7.27 -13.98
CA LEU A 244 -5.61 6.53 -14.93
C LEU A 244 -4.72 5.82 -15.94
N GLY A 245 -5.09 4.61 -16.36
CA GLY A 245 -4.41 3.85 -17.38
C GLY A 245 -5.39 3.08 -18.27
N LYS A 246 -4.92 2.69 -19.46
CA LYS A 246 -5.70 1.84 -20.38
C LYS A 246 -5.57 0.35 -20.05
N ASN A 247 -6.60 -0.43 -20.37
CA ASN A 247 -6.53 -1.88 -20.38
C ASN A 247 -5.54 -2.38 -21.46
N LYS A 248 -4.87 -3.50 -21.19
CA LYS A 248 -3.85 -4.06 -22.10
C LYS A 248 -4.40 -4.37 -23.49
N THR A 249 -5.62 -4.90 -23.54
CA THR A 249 -6.32 -5.34 -24.76
C THR A 249 -7.27 -4.28 -25.33
N SER A 250 -7.34 -3.09 -24.74
CA SER A 250 -8.21 -2.03 -25.26
C SER A 250 -7.67 -1.48 -26.58
N GLU A 251 -8.54 -1.44 -27.57
CA GLU A 251 -8.31 -0.87 -28.90
C GLU A 251 -8.45 0.65 -28.88
N ASP A 252 -9.46 1.19 -28.18
CA ASP A 252 -9.62 2.63 -27.97
C ASP A 252 -9.07 3.04 -26.60
N ALA A 253 -7.79 3.37 -26.59
CA ALA A 253 -7.14 3.86 -25.38
C ALA A 253 -7.84 5.10 -24.79
N ALA A 254 -8.40 5.99 -25.62
CA ALA A 254 -9.01 7.23 -25.14
C ALA A 254 -10.32 6.94 -24.39
N ALA A 255 -11.11 5.98 -24.86
CA ALA A 255 -12.33 5.55 -24.17
C ALA A 255 -12.05 5.06 -22.74
N ASP A 256 -10.94 4.34 -22.53
CA ASP A 256 -10.54 3.88 -21.19
C ASP A 256 -10.26 5.04 -20.24
N TYR A 257 -9.54 6.07 -20.69
CA TYR A 257 -9.25 7.26 -19.86
C TYR A 257 -10.52 8.08 -19.59
N VAL A 258 -11.39 8.23 -20.60
CA VAL A 258 -12.69 8.92 -20.45
C VAL A 258 -13.55 8.21 -19.41
N GLN A 259 -13.63 6.88 -19.45
CA GLN A 259 -14.33 6.11 -18.41
C GLN A 259 -13.69 6.28 -17.02
N GLY A 260 -12.35 6.34 -16.99
CA GLY A 260 -11.54 6.76 -15.85
C GLY A 260 -12.03 8.05 -15.20
N VAL A 261 -12.15 9.11 -16.02
CA VAL A 261 -12.61 10.42 -15.61
C VAL A 261 -14.04 10.36 -15.07
N HIS A 262 -15.00 9.84 -15.84
CA HIS A 262 -16.41 9.83 -15.40
C HIS A 262 -16.63 9.13 -14.07
N THR A 263 -15.84 8.08 -13.78
CA THR A 263 -16.06 7.28 -12.59
C THR A 263 -15.29 7.80 -11.38
N LEU A 264 -14.04 8.25 -11.56
CA LEU A 264 -13.12 8.49 -10.45
C LEU A 264 -12.84 9.97 -10.16
N SER A 265 -13.13 10.88 -11.10
CA SER A 265 -12.78 12.30 -10.97
C SER A 265 -13.38 12.99 -9.74
N GLN A 266 -14.62 12.64 -9.37
CA GLN A 266 -15.29 13.17 -8.17
C GLN A 266 -14.57 12.85 -6.84
N TYR A 267 -13.68 11.86 -6.82
CA TYR A 267 -12.93 11.46 -5.62
C TYR A 267 -11.50 12.02 -5.59
N ALA A 268 -11.04 12.57 -6.71
CA ALA A 268 -9.64 12.96 -6.91
C ALA A 268 -9.44 14.45 -6.66
N ASP A 269 -8.35 14.79 -5.98
CA ASP A 269 -7.87 16.17 -5.93
C ASP A 269 -7.13 16.55 -7.21
N TYR A 270 -6.50 15.58 -7.89
CA TYR A 270 -5.98 15.73 -9.24
C TYR A 270 -6.00 14.40 -10.00
N LEU A 271 -6.02 14.47 -11.33
CA LEU A 271 -6.03 13.33 -12.23
C LEU A 271 -4.71 13.23 -12.99
N VAL A 272 -4.29 12.00 -13.31
CA VAL A 272 -3.10 11.76 -14.13
C VAL A 272 -3.42 10.82 -15.28
N ILE A 273 -3.17 11.25 -16.51
CA ILE A 273 -3.18 10.39 -17.70
C ILE A 273 -1.82 9.70 -17.79
N ASN A 274 -1.75 8.39 -17.53
CA ASN A 274 -0.49 7.65 -17.61
C ASN A 274 -0.27 6.97 -18.95
N ILE A 275 0.58 7.59 -19.77
CA ILE A 275 1.02 7.09 -21.08
C ILE A 275 2.49 6.67 -21.10
N SER A 276 3.12 6.50 -19.94
CA SER A 276 4.57 6.31 -19.82
C SER A 276 5.01 4.89 -19.46
N SER A 277 4.09 4.00 -19.09
CA SER A 277 4.43 2.62 -18.72
C SER A 277 5.11 1.86 -19.88
N PRO A 278 6.33 1.29 -19.67
CA PRO A 278 6.99 0.43 -20.66
C PRO A 278 6.33 -0.96 -20.75
N ASN A 279 5.44 -1.27 -19.81
CA ASN A 279 4.95 -2.63 -19.57
C ASN A 279 3.58 -2.91 -20.22
N THR A 280 3.04 -1.91 -20.92
CA THR A 280 1.78 -1.97 -21.64
C THR A 280 2.08 -1.71 -23.13
N PRO A 281 2.00 -2.73 -24.00
CA PRO A 281 2.36 -2.59 -25.41
C PRO A 281 1.64 -1.42 -26.10
N GLY A 282 2.38 -0.67 -26.91
CA GLY A 282 1.87 0.47 -27.68
C GLY A 282 1.55 1.73 -26.86
N LEU A 283 1.57 1.67 -25.51
CA LEU A 283 1.14 2.80 -24.67
C LEU A 283 1.97 4.06 -24.91
N ARG A 284 3.30 3.93 -24.98
CA ARG A 284 4.22 5.06 -25.17
C ARG A 284 4.07 5.76 -26.52
N GLN A 285 3.47 5.11 -27.51
CA GLN A 285 3.15 5.73 -28.81
C GLN A 285 2.11 6.84 -28.68
N LEU A 286 1.33 6.85 -27.58
CA LEU A 286 0.38 7.93 -27.27
C LEU A 286 1.07 9.26 -26.92
N GLN A 287 2.39 9.26 -26.72
CA GLN A 287 3.18 10.47 -26.44
C GLN A 287 3.50 11.27 -27.71
N GLY A 288 3.28 10.71 -28.90
CA GLY A 288 3.45 11.44 -30.16
C GLY A 288 2.50 12.63 -30.24
N ARG A 289 2.96 13.74 -30.84
CA ARG A 289 2.27 15.05 -30.84
C ARG A 289 0.77 14.96 -31.15
N LYS A 290 0.40 14.23 -32.21
CA LYS A 290 -1.00 14.10 -32.63
C LYS A 290 -1.80 13.25 -31.64
N GLN A 291 -1.27 12.08 -31.28
CA GLN A 291 -1.91 11.12 -30.39
C GLN A 291 -2.16 11.74 -29.01
N LEU A 292 -1.16 12.44 -28.46
CA LEU A 292 -1.26 13.13 -27.19
C LEU A 292 -2.33 14.24 -27.24
N LYS A 293 -2.31 15.06 -28.30
CA LYS A 293 -3.29 16.13 -28.48
C LYS A 293 -4.71 15.59 -28.54
N ASP A 294 -4.94 14.54 -29.32
CA ASP A 294 -6.26 13.94 -29.48
C ASP A 294 -6.74 13.29 -28.18
N LEU A 295 -5.84 12.60 -27.46
CA LEU A 295 -6.14 11.98 -26.18
C LEU A 295 -6.50 13.04 -25.12
N VAL A 296 -5.64 14.03 -24.90
CA VAL A 296 -5.84 15.07 -23.89
C VAL A 296 -7.14 15.83 -24.13
N LYS A 297 -7.45 16.17 -25.39
CA LYS A 297 -8.73 16.82 -25.74
C LYS A 297 -9.94 16.01 -25.32
N LYS A 298 -9.95 14.70 -25.61
CA LYS A 298 -11.06 13.82 -25.23
C LYS A 298 -11.20 13.71 -23.71
N VAL A 299 -10.08 13.58 -22.99
CA VAL A 299 -10.08 13.46 -21.53
C VAL A 299 -10.48 14.76 -20.85
N GLN A 300 -10.01 15.92 -21.34
CA GLN A 300 -10.45 17.23 -20.87
C GLN A 300 -11.94 17.44 -21.13
N ALA A 301 -12.44 17.14 -22.32
CA ALA A 301 -13.86 17.25 -22.63
C ALA A 301 -14.72 16.40 -21.66
N ALA A 302 -14.31 15.14 -21.42
CA ALA A 302 -14.98 14.26 -20.47
C ALA A 302 -14.93 14.76 -19.02
N ARG A 303 -13.88 15.50 -18.64
CA ARG A 303 -13.77 16.14 -17.33
C ARG A 303 -14.67 17.37 -17.25
N ASP A 304 -14.62 18.21 -18.27
CA ASP A 304 -15.26 19.52 -18.26
C ASP A 304 -16.79 19.42 -18.46
N GLU A 305 -17.31 18.30 -19.01
CA GLU A 305 -18.75 18.03 -19.08
C GLU A 305 -19.38 17.58 -17.76
N MET A 306 -18.55 17.22 -16.76
CA MET A 306 -19.03 16.85 -15.43
C MET A 306 -19.47 18.08 -14.64
N GLN A 307 -20.35 17.89 -13.66
CA GLN A 307 -20.81 18.97 -12.78
C GLN A 307 -19.83 19.18 -11.63
N TRP A 308 -19.26 20.39 -11.56
CA TRP A 308 -18.28 20.77 -10.54
C TRP A 308 -18.86 21.78 -9.56
N GLY A 309 -18.42 21.69 -8.30
CA GLY A 309 -18.69 22.71 -7.29
C GLY A 309 -17.79 23.93 -7.47
N GLU A 310 -17.73 24.78 -6.44
CA GLU A 310 -16.94 26.02 -6.48
C GLU A 310 -15.43 25.81 -6.70
N GLU A 311 -14.90 24.66 -6.30
CA GLU A 311 -13.49 24.30 -6.55
C GLU A 311 -13.18 24.01 -8.03
N GLY A 312 -14.21 23.84 -8.87
CA GLY A 312 -14.04 23.49 -10.28
C GLY A 312 -13.58 22.04 -10.51
N PRO A 313 -13.20 21.70 -11.76
CA PRO A 313 -12.70 20.38 -12.11
C PRO A 313 -11.36 20.06 -11.43
N PRO A 314 -11.06 18.78 -11.15
CA PRO A 314 -9.73 18.40 -10.70
C PRO A 314 -8.67 18.72 -11.77
N PRO A 315 -7.48 19.23 -11.41
CA PRO A 315 -6.37 19.44 -12.33
C PRO A 315 -6.01 18.13 -13.04
N LEU A 316 -5.70 18.21 -14.33
CA LEU A 316 -5.39 17.08 -15.19
C LEU A 316 -3.92 17.15 -15.61
N LEU A 317 -3.16 16.16 -15.17
CA LEU A 317 -1.76 16.01 -15.47
C LEU A 317 -1.54 14.89 -16.50
N VAL A 318 -0.42 14.95 -17.20
CA VAL A 318 0.05 13.87 -18.07
C VAL A 318 1.37 13.32 -17.54
N LYS A 319 1.45 12.00 -17.37
CA LYS A 319 2.68 11.32 -16.96
C LYS A 319 3.41 10.79 -18.18
N ILE A 320 4.61 11.32 -18.43
CA ILE A 320 5.44 11.04 -19.60
C ILE A 320 6.62 10.13 -19.25
N ALA A 321 7.16 9.43 -20.24
CA ALA A 321 8.28 8.51 -20.10
C ALA A 321 9.62 9.26 -20.03
N PRO A 322 10.65 8.70 -19.39
CA PRO A 322 11.98 9.31 -19.38
C PRO A 322 12.69 9.18 -20.75
N ASP A 323 12.45 8.08 -21.47
CA ASP A 323 13.09 7.75 -22.74
C ASP A 323 12.44 8.48 -23.92
N LEU A 324 12.58 9.81 -23.95
CA LEU A 324 12.04 10.70 -24.97
C LEU A 324 13.18 11.49 -25.64
N SER A 325 13.11 11.67 -26.96
CA SER A 325 14.04 12.56 -27.64
C SER A 325 13.73 14.02 -27.30
N LYS A 326 14.69 14.92 -27.52
CA LYS A 326 14.46 16.36 -27.38
C LYS A 326 13.26 16.84 -28.22
N GLN A 327 13.10 16.30 -29.43
CA GLN A 327 11.96 16.65 -30.29
C GLN A 327 10.63 16.18 -29.70
N ASP A 328 10.60 14.99 -29.10
CA ASP A 328 9.40 14.48 -28.42
C ASP A 328 9.03 15.39 -27.23
N LEU A 329 10.02 15.83 -26.44
CA LEU A 329 9.81 16.76 -25.33
C LEU A 329 9.27 18.11 -25.80
N GLU A 330 9.81 18.68 -26.88
CA GLU A 330 9.32 19.92 -27.49
C GLU A 330 7.86 19.77 -27.98
N ASP A 331 7.54 18.63 -28.61
CA ASP A 331 6.20 18.33 -29.09
C ASP A 331 5.19 18.17 -27.93
N ILE A 332 5.58 17.45 -26.87
CA ILE A 332 4.77 17.30 -25.66
C ILE A 332 4.53 18.65 -25.00
N ALA A 333 5.58 19.47 -24.84
CA ALA A 333 5.47 20.81 -24.25
C ALA A 333 4.55 21.71 -25.10
N ALA A 334 4.67 21.67 -26.42
CA ALA A 334 3.80 22.43 -27.32
C ALA A 334 2.33 22.00 -27.19
N VAL A 335 2.05 20.70 -27.06
CA VAL A 335 0.68 20.21 -26.83
C VAL A 335 0.17 20.61 -25.45
N ALA A 336 0.98 20.46 -24.40
CA ALA A 336 0.61 20.80 -23.03
C ALA A 336 0.25 22.28 -22.90
N LEU A 337 1.05 23.18 -23.48
CA LEU A 337 0.77 24.62 -23.52
C LEU A 337 -0.47 24.95 -24.35
N ALA A 338 -0.61 24.36 -25.54
CA ALA A 338 -1.74 24.63 -26.43
C ALA A 338 -3.09 24.19 -25.85
N LEU A 339 -3.10 23.09 -25.08
CA LEU A 339 -4.31 22.55 -24.44
C LEU A 339 -4.45 22.97 -22.97
N ARG A 340 -3.52 23.78 -22.45
CA ARG A 340 -3.49 24.20 -21.03
C ARG A 340 -3.62 23.03 -20.07
N VAL A 341 -2.81 21.99 -20.29
CA VAL A 341 -2.68 20.87 -19.34
C VAL A 341 -2.15 21.42 -18.02
N ASP A 342 -2.75 20.99 -16.90
CA ASP A 342 -2.49 21.60 -15.59
C ASP A 342 -1.09 21.25 -15.03
N GLY A 343 -0.48 20.17 -15.52
CA GLY A 343 0.90 19.82 -15.22
C GLY A 343 1.40 18.56 -15.92
N LEU A 344 2.70 18.31 -15.81
CA LEU A 344 3.34 17.08 -16.30
C LEU A 344 4.00 16.36 -15.12
N VAL A 345 3.81 15.04 -15.05
CA VAL A 345 4.58 14.17 -14.15
C VAL A 345 5.73 13.59 -14.96
N GLN A 346 6.93 14.11 -14.72
CA GLN A 346 8.15 13.70 -15.40
C GLN A 346 9.09 12.94 -14.47
N PHE A 347 10.04 12.24 -15.06
CA PHE A 347 11.13 11.58 -14.36
C PHE A 347 12.39 12.40 -14.59
N GLU A 348 13.14 12.67 -13.54
CA GLU A 348 14.42 13.36 -13.64
C GLU A 348 15.48 12.34 -14.09
N GLU A 349 16.17 12.61 -15.20
CA GLU A 349 17.43 11.95 -15.50
C GLU A 349 18.50 12.61 -14.63
N ASN A 350 19.10 11.84 -13.71
CA ASN A 350 20.24 12.34 -12.95
C ASN A 350 21.37 12.67 -13.94
N PHE A 351 21.75 13.94 -14.02
CA PHE A 351 22.93 14.43 -14.74
C PHE A 351 24.24 13.97 -14.09
#